data_AF-A0A941ALQ5-F1
#
_entry.id   AF-A0A941ALQ5-F1
#
_cell.length_a   1.000
_cell.length_b   1.000
_cell.length_c   1.000
_cell.angle_alpha   90.00
_cell.angle_beta   90.00
_cell.angle_gamma   90.00
#
_symmetry.space_group_name_H-M   'P 1'
#
loop_
_entity.id
_entity.type
_entity.pdbx_description
1 polymer ?
#
loop_
_entity_poly.entity_id
_entity_poly.type
_entity_poly.pdbx_seq_one_letter_code
_entity_poly.pdbx_strand_id
1 'polypeptide(L)'
;MTTTLGVKRVLIADPSDKSRQALSAYLREKGLEIIEAADGSKALAETLLRKPDILLLDLSIPILPPERLVQILRSNPNTRSMSVFFLSDREESVSGFRQGVDEFIRKPFHEEEILLRIQRALYQDPLSEALTGDSEISGNLSQIFLPDLWQMLAMNRKNGILQVEAEHISGSVYIERGEIISAVTRNIAGEKALFRLIPLKEGKFRFLPGKVGVRRTIFTPSQQAILEGMRQDDELRRLGDTLPHLTDAVAVVQEAREIAAAGGVIREILLLAEFCGTVEEVVNNSGFPDLVVYEALIALRNRGVLR
;
A
#
# COMPACT_ATOMS: atom_id res chain seq x y z
N MET A 1 -30.66 -12.65 7.56
CA MET A 1 -30.41 -13.79 6.65
C MET A 1 -28.91 -13.91 6.48
N THR A 2 -28.35 -15.04 6.91
CA THR A 2 -26.92 -15.32 6.96
C THR A 2 -26.45 -15.67 5.55
N THR A 3 -25.79 -14.75 4.85
CA THR A 3 -25.21 -15.03 3.52
C THR A 3 -24.05 -16.01 3.71
N THR A 4 -24.19 -17.22 3.18
CA THR A 4 -23.16 -18.25 3.16
C THR A 4 -21.96 -17.72 2.38
N LEU A 5 -20.90 -17.28 3.06
CA LEU A 5 -19.63 -16.90 2.46
C LEU A 5 -18.99 -18.17 1.87
N GLY A 6 -19.23 -18.42 0.58
CA GLY A 6 -18.56 -19.47 -0.16
C GLY A 6 -17.04 -19.27 -0.13
N VAL A 7 -16.30 -20.38 -0.10
CA VAL A 7 -14.83 -20.38 -0.18
C VAL A 7 -14.40 -19.65 -1.46
N LYS A 8 -13.55 -18.62 -1.30
CA LYS A 8 -13.07 -17.80 -2.41
C LYS A 8 -11.86 -18.46 -3.07
N ARG A 9 -11.94 -18.66 -4.39
CA ARG A 9 -10.97 -19.42 -5.18
C ARG A 9 -10.20 -18.52 -6.12
N VAL A 10 -8.87 -18.61 -6.07
CA VAL A 10 -7.96 -17.85 -6.94
C VAL A 10 -7.14 -18.83 -7.75
N LEU A 11 -7.07 -18.61 -9.06
CA LEU A 11 -6.19 -19.37 -9.95
C LEU A 11 -4.94 -18.56 -10.27
N ILE A 12 -3.77 -19.18 -10.13
CA ILE A 12 -2.47 -18.59 -10.47
C ILE A 12 -1.93 -19.30 -11.71
N ALA A 13 -1.81 -18.56 -12.81
CA ALA A 13 -1.19 -18.98 -14.05
C ALA A 13 0.15 -18.25 -14.22
N ASP A 14 1.25 -18.91 -13.85
CA ASP A 14 2.61 -18.36 -13.88
C ASP A 14 3.59 -19.49 -14.26
N PRO A 15 4.50 -19.31 -15.23
CA PRO A 15 5.43 -20.36 -15.65
C PRO A 15 6.53 -20.65 -14.62
N SER A 16 6.84 -19.72 -13.72
CA SER A 16 7.86 -19.88 -12.70
C SER A 16 7.30 -20.63 -11.48
N ASP A 17 7.72 -21.89 -11.32
CA ASP A 17 7.37 -22.73 -10.17
C ASP A 17 7.67 -22.06 -8.81
N LYS A 18 8.83 -21.41 -8.69
CA LYS A 18 9.23 -20.73 -7.46
C LYS A 18 8.26 -19.61 -7.08
N SER A 19 7.98 -18.69 -8.02
CA SER A 19 7.04 -17.59 -7.83
C SER A 19 5.62 -18.10 -7.53
N ARG A 20 5.15 -19.07 -8.32
CA ARG A 20 3.80 -19.65 -8.15
C ARG A 20 3.63 -20.33 -6.79
N GLN A 21 4.62 -21.11 -6.34
CA GLN A 21 4.60 -21.78 -5.03
C GLN A 21 4.68 -20.79 -3.87
N ALA A 22 5.55 -19.78 -3.95
CA ALA A 22 5.68 -18.76 -2.90
C ALA A 22 4.37 -17.99 -2.71
N LEU A 23 3.81 -17.47 -3.80
CA LEU A 23 2.54 -16.74 -3.78
C LEU A 23 1.39 -17.66 -3.34
N SER A 24 1.35 -18.90 -3.82
CA SER A 24 0.32 -19.85 -3.43
C SER A 24 0.40 -20.19 -1.94
N ALA A 25 1.59 -20.37 -1.37
CA ALA A 25 1.75 -20.67 0.05
C ALA A 25 1.27 -19.50 0.91
N TYR A 26 1.68 -18.28 0.56
CA TYR A 26 1.24 -17.06 1.24
C TYR A 26 -0.28 -16.88 1.20
N LEU A 27 -0.90 -16.98 0.02
CA LEU A 27 -2.35 -16.77 -0.12
C LEU A 27 -3.18 -17.88 0.55
N ARG A 28 -2.70 -19.14 0.55
CA ARG A 28 -3.32 -20.24 1.31
C ARG A 28 -3.29 -19.97 2.81
N GLU A 29 -2.18 -19.46 3.35
CA GLU A 29 -2.07 -19.06 4.77
C GLU A 29 -3.12 -17.99 5.13
N LYS A 30 -3.44 -17.10 4.20
CA LYS A 30 -4.48 -16.07 4.37
C LYS A 30 -5.91 -16.56 4.14
N GLY A 31 -6.11 -17.86 3.97
CA GLY A 31 -7.44 -18.49 3.93
C GLY A 31 -8.09 -18.55 2.54
N LEU A 32 -7.34 -18.32 1.47
CA LEU A 32 -7.82 -18.45 0.09
C LEU A 32 -7.59 -19.87 -0.44
N GLU A 33 -8.51 -20.37 -1.27
CA GLU A 33 -8.30 -21.62 -2.00
C GLU A 33 -7.55 -21.33 -3.31
N ILE A 34 -6.36 -21.90 -3.45
CA ILE A 34 -5.46 -21.59 -4.57
C ILE A 34 -5.33 -22.77 -5.53
N ILE A 35 -5.60 -22.49 -6.81
CA ILE A 35 -5.40 -23.39 -7.94
C ILE A 35 -4.18 -22.93 -8.72
N GLU A 36 -3.30 -23.87 -9.08
CA GLU A 36 -2.04 -23.56 -9.74
C GLU A 36 -1.99 -24.12 -11.17
N ALA A 37 -1.64 -23.25 -12.12
CA ALA A 37 -1.39 -23.60 -13.52
C ALA A 37 -0.01 -23.10 -13.96
N ALA A 38 0.74 -23.97 -14.62
CA ALA A 38 2.07 -23.65 -15.16
C ALA A 38 2.02 -23.08 -16.59
N ASP A 39 0.86 -23.18 -17.26
CA ASP A 39 0.66 -22.80 -18.64
C ASP A 39 -0.80 -22.38 -18.90
N GLY A 40 -1.05 -21.72 -20.03
CA GLY A 40 -2.38 -21.22 -20.36
C GLY A 40 -3.42 -22.29 -20.66
N SER A 41 -3.01 -23.46 -21.16
CA SER A 41 -3.95 -24.55 -21.45
C SER A 41 -4.49 -25.16 -20.17
N LYS A 42 -3.61 -25.39 -19.18
CA LYS A 42 -3.99 -25.81 -17.84
C LYS A 42 -4.83 -24.74 -17.14
N ALA A 43 -4.46 -23.46 -17.27
CA ALA A 43 -5.23 -22.36 -16.70
C ALA A 43 -6.67 -22.32 -17.24
N LEU A 44 -6.84 -22.49 -18.55
CA LEU A 44 -8.15 -22.58 -19.19
C LEU A 44 -8.96 -23.76 -18.65
N ALA A 45 -8.38 -24.96 -18.64
CA ALA A 45 -9.05 -26.18 -18.18
C ALA A 45 -9.52 -26.05 -16.72
N GLU A 46 -8.64 -25.58 -15.84
CA GLU A 46 -8.96 -25.38 -14.42
C GLU A 46 -9.97 -24.25 -14.19
N THR A 47 -9.92 -23.18 -14.99
CA THR A 47 -10.92 -22.11 -14.89
C THR A 47 -12.31 -22.62 -15.24
N LEU A 48 -12.44 -23.44 -16.28
CA LEU A 48 -13.73 -24.04 -16.67
C LEU A 48 -14.23 -25.08 -15.66
N LEU A 49 -13.32 -25.88 -15.10
CA LEU A 49 -13.65 -26.97 -14.17
C LEU A 49 -13.98 -26.44 -12.77
N ARG A 50 -13.11 -25.58 -12.23
CA ARG A 50 -13.15 -25.14 -10.85
C ARG A 50 -13.87 -23.82 -10.67
N LYS A 51 -14.04 -23.00 -11.71
CA LYS A 51 -14.71 -21.69 -11.64
C LYS A 51 -14.13 -20.80 -10.53
N PRO A 52 -12.84 -20.43 -10.62
CA PRO A 52 -12.23 -19.48 -9.70
C PRO A 52 -12.92 -18.11 -9.82
N ASP A 53 -12.84 -17.33 -8.75
CA ASP A 53 -13.35 -15.96 -8.68
C ASP A 53 -12.38 -14.97 -9.36
N ILE A 54 -11.07 -15.23 -9.25
CA ILE A 54 -9.99 -14.40 -9.82
C ILE A 54 -8.96 -15.28 -10.51
N LEU A 55 -8.45 -14.79 -11.64
CA LEU A 55 -7.29 -15.32 -12.34
C LEU A 55 -6.10 -14.35 -12.21
N LEU A 56 -5.01 -14.78 -11.58
CA LEU A 56 -3.71 -14.13 -11.67
C LEU A 56 -2.98 -14.70 -12.90
N LEU A 57 -2.73 -13.88 -13.91
CA LEU A 57 -2.22 -14.29 -15.22
C LEU A 57 -0.89 -13.61 -15.52
N ASP A 58 0.19 -14.36 -15.49
CA ASP A 58 1.47 -13.91 -16.03
C ASP A 58 1.41 -13.79 -17.55
N LEU A 59 1.88 -12.68 -18.11
CA LEU A 59 1.89 -12.47 -19.57
C LEU A 59 2.92 -13.33 -20.33
N SER A 60 3.85 -13.95 -19.63
CA SER A 60 4.87 -14.85 -20.19
C SER A 60 4.46 -16.33 -20.21
N ILE A 61 3.21 -16.68 -19.87
CA ILE A 61 2.76 -18.07 -19.85
C ILE A 61 2.89 -18.77 -21.23
N PRO A 62 3.37 -20.03 -21.27
CA PRO A 62 3.55 -20.76 -22.52
C PRO A 62 2.26 -21.46 -23.00
N ILE A 63 2.37 -22.09 -24.18
CA ILE A 63 1.38 -22.98 -24.83
C ILE A 63 0.14 -22.25 -25.35
N LEU A 64 -0.62 -21.58 -24.48
CA LEU A 64 -1.76 -20.77 -24.87
C LEU A 64 -1.48 -19.30 -24.49
N PRO A 65 -1.28 -18.41 -25.48
CA PRO A 65 -0.94 -17.01 -25.22
C PRO A 65 -1.99 -16.30 -24.34
N PRO A 66 -1.59 -15.39 -23.45
CA PRO A 66 -2.48 -14.68 -22.52
C PRO A 66 -3.67 -14.01 -23.21
N GLU A 67 -3.42 -13.31 -24.32
CA GLU A 67 -4.49 -12.62 -25.07
C GLU A 67 -5.55 -13.59 -25.58
N ARG A 68 -5.12 -14.75 -26.10
CA ARG A 68 -6.03 -15.76 -26.62
C ARG A 68 -6.79 -16.44 -25.48
N LEU A 69 -6.13 -16.71 -24.36
CA LEU A 69 -6.77 -17.20 -23.14
C LEU A 69 -7.87 -16.25 -22.67
N VAL A 70 -7.56 -14.96 -22.51
CA VAL A 70 -8.54 -13.95 -22.11
C VAL A 70 -9.70 -13.90 -23.09
N GLN A 71 -9.44 -13.88 -24.40
CA GLN A 71 -10.50 -13.87 -25.41
C GLN A 71 -11.45 -15.07 -25.28
N ILE A 72 -10.92 -16.27 -25.05
CA ILE A 72 -11.73 -17.49 -24.84
C ILE A 72 -12.57 -17.34 -23.57
N LEU A 73 -11.96 -16.93 -22.46
CA LEU A 73 -12.63 -16.75 -21.17
C LEU A 73 -13.73 -15.68 -21.23
N ARG A 74 -13.52 -14.61 -22.00
CA ARG A 74 -14.51 -13.53 -22.21
C ARG A 74 -15.66 -13.93 -23.11
N SER A 75 -15.41 -14.85 -24.06
CA SER A 75 -16.44 -15.37 -24.97
C SER A 75 -17.37 -16.38 -24.29
N ASN A 76 -16.96 -16.97 -23.17
CA ASN A 76 -17.76 -17.95 -22.44
C ASN A 76 -18.61 -17.28 -21.33
N PRO A 77 -19.96 -17.40 -21.35
CA PRO A 77 -20.85 -16.78 -20.37
C PRO A 77 -20.55 -17.12 -18.90
N ASN A 78 -19.96 -18.29 -18.65
CA ASN A 78 -19.65 -18.75 -17.28
C ASN A 78 -18.37 -18.13 -16.72
N THR A 79 -17.51 -17.58 -17.56
CA THR A 79 -16.20 -17.04 -17.17
C THR A 79 -16.03 -15.58 -17.55
N ARG A 80 -16.93 -15.02 -18.37
CA ARG A 80 -16.82 -13.64 -18.87
C ARG A 80 -16.76 -12.59 -17.78
N SER A 81 -17.39 -12.83 -16.62
CA SER A 81 -17.41 -11.92 -15.48
C SER A 81 -16.17 -11.99 -14.60
N MET A 82 -15.41 -13.09 -14.63
CA MET A 82 -14.25 -13.35 -13.76
C MET A 82 -13.19 -12.25 -13.91
N SER A 83 -12.69 -11.73 -12.79
CA SER A 83 -11.60 -10.73 -12.80
C SER A 83 -10.27 -11.37 -13.18
N VAL A 84 -9.49 -10.66 -14.01
CA VAL A 84 -8.16 -11.10 -14.43
C VAL A 84 -7.13 -10.07 -14.00
N PHE A 85 -6.12 -10.49 -13.24
CA PHE A 85 -5.00 -9.67 -12.81
C PHE A 85 -3.78 -10.06 -13.62
N PHE A 86 -3.33 -9.15 -14.48
CA PHE A 86 -2.21 -9.33 -15.38
C PHE A 86 -0.90 -9.05 -14.66
N LEU A 87 -0.03 -10.05 -14.59
CA LEU A 87 1.30 -9.95 -13.99
C LEU A 87 2.34 -9.77 -15.10
N SER A 88 3.07 -8.66 -15.08
CA SER A 88 4.03 -8.34 -16.14
C SER A 88 5.22 -7.53 -15.62
N ASP A 89 6.40 -7.71 -16.22
CA ASP A 89 7.59 -6.86 -15.98
C ASP A 89 7.48 -5.51 -16.71
N ARG A 90 6.61 -5.42 -17.72
CA ARG A 90 6.40 -4.24 -18.57
C ARG A 90 4.93 -3.82 -18.58
N GLU A 91 4.69 -2.53 -18.76
CA GLU A 91 3.36 -2.04 -19.09
C GLU A 91 3.03 -2.45 -20.53
N GLU A 92 2.14 -3.42 -20.68
CA GLU A 92 1.70 -3.93 -21.98
C GLU A 92 0.19 -3.76 -22.11
N SER A 93 -0.25 -3.31 -23.29
CA SER A 93 -1.68 -3.26 -23.61
C SER A 93 -2.16 -4.67 -23.92
N VAL A 94 -3.05 -5.21 -23.09
CA VAL A 94 -3.66 -6.52 -23.33
C VAL A 94 -5.03 -6.35 -23.98
N SER A 95 -5.21 -6.97 -25.14
CA SER A 95 -6.50 -7.01 -25.82
C SER A 95 -7.56 -7.68 -24.93
N GLY A 96 -8.68 -6.98 -24.72
CA GLY A 96 -9.77 -7.46 -23.85
C GLY A 96 -9.64 -7.12 -22.37
N PHE A 97 -8.69 -6.25 -21.99
CA PHE A 97 -8.61 -5.65 -20.66
C PHE A 97 -9.88 -4.85 -20.34
N ARG A 98 -10.52 -5.13 -19.19
CA ARG A 98 -11.70 -4.39 -18.72
C ARG A 98 -11.34 -3.47 -17.57
N GLN A 99 -11.34 -2.18 -17.87
CA GLN A 99 -11.13 -1.14 -16.86
C GLN A 99 -12.18 -1.27 -15.73
N GLY A 100 -11.71 -1.26 -14.48
CA GLY A 100 -12.56 -1.37 -13.30
C GLY A 100 -12.89 -2.80 -12.86
N VAL A 101 -12.57 -3.82 -13.67
CA VAL A 101 -12.78 -5.24 -13.31
C VAL A 101 -11.47 -6.05 -13.34
N ASP A 102 -10.59 -5.71 -14.28
CA ASP A 102 -9.29 -6.33 -14.47
C ASP A 102 -8.18 -5.37 -13.98
N GLU A 103 -7.04 -5.92 -13.54
CA GLU A 103 -5.93 -5.13 -12.96
C GLU A 103 -4.59 -5.48 -13.59
N PHE A 104 -3.67 -4.52 -13.64
CA PHE A 104 -2.25 -4.77 -13.92
C PHE A 104 -1.45 -4.72 -12.63
N ILE A 105 -0.54 -5.68 -12.49
CA ILE A 105 0.39 -5.78 -11.38
C ILE A 105 1.79 -5.94 -11.94
N ARG A 106 2.65 -4.98 -11.60
CA ARG A 106 4.03 -4.94 -12.08
C ARG A 106 4.90 -5.91 -11.28
N LYS A 107 5.72 -6.69 -11.97
CA LYS A 107 6.80 -7.49 -11.38
C LYS A 107 8.07 -6.63 -11.23
N PRO A 108 8.83 -6.75 -10.12
CA PRO A 108 8.56 -7.57 -8.94
C PRO A 108 7.46 -6.95 -8.05
N PHE A 109 6.67 -7.81 -7.40
CA PHE A 109 5.64 -7.41 -6.43
C PHE A 109 5.84 -8.14 -5.11
N HIS A 110 5.27 -7.59 -4.04
CA HIS A 110 5.16 -8.26 -2.74
C HIS A 110 3.84 -9.04 -2.66
N GLU A 111 3.84 -10.19 -1.99
CA GLU A 111 2.65 -11.04 -1.86
C GLU A 111 1.50 -10.34 -1.11
N GLU A 112 1.82 -9.42 -0.20
CA GLU A 112 0.86 -8.59 0.51
C GLU A 112 0.11 -7.63 -0.44
N GLU A 113 0.79 -7.09 -1.46
CA GLU A 113 0.15 -6.25 -2.47
C GLU A 113 -0.88 -7.05 -3.29
N ILE A 114 -0.52 -8.28 -3.69
CA ILE A 114 -1.42 -9.19 -4.40
C ILE A 114 -2.65 -9.50 -3.54
N LEU A 115 -2.45 -9.80 -2.26
CA LEU A 115 -3.53 -10.09 -1.33
C LEU A 115 -4.50 -8.90 -1.22
N LEU A 116 -4.00 -7.67 -1.05
CA LEU A 116 -4.85 -6.49 -0.93
C LEU A 116 -5.72 -6.29 -2.18
N ARG A 117 -5.15 -6.50 -3.37
CA ARG A 117 -5.89 -6.41 -4.65
C ARG A 117 -6.92 -7.52 -4.79
N ILE A 118 -6.58 -8.75 -4.42
CA ILE A 118 -7.52 -9.89 -4.41
C ILE A 118 -8.68 -9.61 -3.46
N GLN A 119 -8.39 -9.16 -2.24
CA GLN A 119 -9.40 -8.81 -1.26
C GLN A 119 -10.31 -7.70 -1.79
N ARG A 120 -9.75 -6.66 -2.40
CA ARG A 120 -10.53 -5.61 -3.07
C ARG A 120 -11.50 -6.20 -4.10
N ALA A 121 -11.04 -7.04 -5.02
CA ALA A 121 -11.89 -7.60 -6.07
C ALA A 121 -12.92 -8.62 -5.56
N LEU A 122 -12.61 -9.40 -4.50
CA LEU A 122 -13.52 -10.42 -3.96
C LEU A 122 -14.59 -9.86 -3.02
N TYR A 123 -14.29 -8.76 -2.33
CA TYR A 123 -15.15 -8.16 -1.30
C TYR A 123 -15.88 -6.90 -1.77
N GLN A 124 -15.77 -6.55 -3.06
CA GLN A 124 -16.77 -5.70 -3.72
C GLN A 124 -18.11 -6.45 -3.77
N ASP A 125 -18.95 -6.22 -2.76
CA ASP A 125 -20.33 -6.66 -2.75
C ASP A 125 -21.13 -5.68 -3.64
N PRO A 126 -21.71 -6.10 -4.78
CA PRO A 126 -22.52 -5.20 -5.62
C PRO A 126 -23.74 -4.66 -4.88
N LEU A 127 -24.16 -5.31 -3.78
CA LEU A 127 -25.22 -4.80 -2.91
C LEU A 127 -24.72 -3.66 -1.99
N SER A 128 -23.42 -3.53 -1.78
CA SER A 128 -22.83 -2.38 -1.07
C SER A 128 -22.82 -1.12 -1.93
N GLU A 129 -22.59 -1.22 -3.25
CA GLU A 129 -22.72 -0.07 -4.18
C GLU A 129 -24.16 0.50 -4.23
N ALA A 130 -25.17 -0.36 -4.07
CA ALA A 130 -26.57 0.07 -4.04
C ALA A 130 -27.02 0.66 -2.69
N LEU A 131 -26.29 0.40 -1.60
CA LEU A 131 -26.64 0.83 -0.24
C LEU A 131 -25.73 1.94 0.31
N THR A 132 -24.53 2.10 -0.24
CA THR A 132 -23.67 3.26 0.00
C THR A 132 -23.54 4.01 -1.32
N GLY A 133 -24.18 5.18 -1.45
CA GLY A 133 -24.04 6.11 -2.58
C GLY A 133 -22.64 6.74 -2.69
N ASP A 134 -21.60 5.92 -2.49
CA ASP A 134 -20.21 6.31 -2.38
C ASP A 134 -19.53 5.89 -3.69
N SER A 135 -19.61 6.76 -4.70
CA SER A 135 -18.80 6.60 -5.91
C SER A 135 -17.31 6.63 -5.57
N GLU A 136 -16.50 5.85 -6.31
CA GLU A 136 -15.03 5.97 -6.31
C GLU A 136 -14.65 7.43 -6.56
N ILE A 137 -13.79 8.00 -5.70
CA ILE A 137 -13.37 9.40 -5.79
C ILE A 137 -11.92 9.41 -6.25
N SER A 138 -11.63 9.98 -7.42
CA SER A 138 -10.27 10.04 -7.95
C SER A 138 -9.97 11.42 -8.51
N GLY A 139 -8.69 11.78 -8.54
CA GLY A 139 -8.26 13.09 -9.02
C GLY A 139 -6.75 13.31 -8.86
N ASN A 140 -6.36 14.58 -9.00
CA ASN A 140 -4.97 15.02 -8.86
C ASN A 140 -4.81 15.86 -7.58
N LEU A 141 -3.72 15.67 -6.86
CA LEU A 141 -3.38 16.44 -5.65
C LEU A 141 -3.12 17.93 -5.96
N SER A 142 -2.82 18.27 -7.21
CA SER A 142 -2.70 19.66 -7.66
C SER A 142 -4.04 20.41 -7.65
N GLN A 143 -5.16 19.69 -7.52
CA GLN A 143 -6.52 20.24 -7.54
C GLN A 143 -7.19 20.22 -6.17
N ILE A 144 -6.76 19.34 -5.26
CA ILE A 144 -7.36 19.16 -3.94
C ILE A 144 -6.29 18.74 -2.93
N PHE A 145 -6.32 19.33 -1.74
CA PHE A 145 -5.42 18.96 -0.66
C PHE A 145 -5.94 17.72 0.09
N LEU A 146 -5.03 16.85 0.49
CA LEU A 146 -5.39 15.61 1.22
C LEU A 146 -6.18 15.86 2.51
N PRO A 147 -5.86 16.88 3.34
CA PRO A 147 -6.69 17.25 4.49
C PRO A 147 -8.15 17.52 4.14
N ASP A 148 -8.43 18.22 3.03
CA ASP A 148 -9.79 18.53 2.58
C ASP A 148 -10.53 17.26 2.14
N LEU A 149 -9.82 16.39 1.42
CA LEU A 149 -10.36 15.09 1.01
C LEU A 149 -10.70 14.22 2.22
N TRP A 150 -9.81 14.13 3.22
CA TRP A 150 -10.11 13.40 4.45
C TRP A 150 -11.26 14.01 5.24
N GLN A 151 -11.35 15.34 5.31
CA GLN A 151 -12.46 16.02 5.96
C GLN A 151 -13.79 15.63 5.28
N MET A 152 -13.83 15.64 3.95
CA MET A 152 -15.01 15.20 3.20
C MET A 152 -15.33 13.70 3.47
N LEU A 153 -14.33 12.82 3.50
CA LEU A 153 -14.54 11.40 3.82
C LEU A 153 -15.03 11.18 5.25
N ALA A 154 -14.53 11.98 6.20
CA ALA A 154 -14.93 11.98 7.60
C ALA A 154 -16.38 12.46 7.78
N MET A 155 -16.74 13.60 7.17
CA MET A 155 -18.10 14.16 7.21
C MET A 155 -19.15 13.16 6.68
N ASN A 156 -18.79 12.41 5.64
CA ASN A 156 -19.67 11.41 5.06
C ASN A 156 -19.53 10.01 5.69
N ARG A 157 -18.74 9.87 6.77
CA ARG A 157 -18.51 8.60 7.50
C ARG A 157 -18.14 7.43 6.59
N LYS A 158 -17.36 7.71 5.54
CA LYS A 158 -16.99 6.73 4.51
C LYS A 158 -16.14 5.60 5.11
N ASN A 159 -16.23 4.42 4.51
CA ASN A 159 -15.31 3.32 4.76
C ASN A 159 -14.54 3.04 3.47
N GLY A 160 -13.23 2.89 3.55
CA GLY A 160 -12.45 2.59 2.36
C GLY A 160 -10.97 2.87 2.48
N ILE A 161 -10.30 2.81 1.34
CA ILE A 161 -8.85 3.00 1.22
C ILE A 161 -8.61 4.21 0.34
N LEU A 162 -7.94 5.23 0.87
CA LEU A 162 -7.40 6.32 0.07
C LEU A 162 -5.99 5.97 -0.37
N GLN A 163 -5.81 5.71 -1.66
CA GLN A 163 -4.51 5.51 -2.28
C GLN A 163 -3.98 6.84 -2.79
N VAL A 164 -2.69 7.09 -2.56
CA VAL A 164 -1.97 8.29 -2.98
C VAL A 164 -0.69 7.88 -3.70
N GLU A 165 -0.44 8.45 -4.87
CA GLU A 165 0.72 8.19 -5.71
C GLU A 165 1.33 9.51 -6.19
N ALA A 166 2.53 9.82 -5.69
CA ALA A 166 3.35 10.96 -6.09
C ALA A 166 4.73 10.48 -6.59
N GLU A 167 5.54 11.38 -7.14
CA GLU A 167 6.80 11.06 -7.83
C GLU A 167 7.77 10.20 -7.01
N HIS A 168 7.87 10.46 -5.71
CA HIS A 168 8.82 9.79 -4.82
C HIS A 168 8.18 9.10 -3.63
N ILE A 169 6.85 9.08 -3.56
CA ILE A 169 6.13 8.47 -2.45
C ILE A 169 4.77 7.98 -2.90
N SER A 170 4.48 6.74 -2.54
CA SER A 170 3.16 6.15 -2.66
C SER A 170 2.74 5.61 -1.31
N GLY A 171 1.43 5.64 -1.06
CA GLY A 171 0.88 5.20 0.20
C GLY A 171 -0.61 4.95 0.16
N SER A 172 -1.08 4.32 1.23
CA SER A 172 -2.49 4.03 1.45
C SER A 172 -2.90 4.48 2.84
N VAL A 173 -4.04 5.15 2.92
CA VAL A 173 -4.68 5.55 4.18
C VAL A 173 -6.01 4.81 4.30
N TYR A 174 -6.16 4.11 5.42
CA TYR A 174 -7.26 3.22 5.70
C TYR A 174 -8.27 3.93 6.59
N ILE A 175 -9.52 4.00 6.13
CA ILE A 175 -10.58 4.81 6.74
C ILE A 175 -11.74 3.90 7.12
N GLU A 176 -12.14 3.95 8.39
CA GLU A 176 -13.28 3.23 8.93
C GLU A 176 -14.22 4.21 9.63
N ARG A 177 -15.48 4.26 9.17
CA ARG A 177 -16.55 5.15 9.66
C ARG A 177 -16.12 6.63 9.68
N GLY A 178 -15.36 7.04 8.66
CA GLY A 178 -14.81 8.39 8.54
C GLY A 178 -13.52 8.63 9.34
N GLU A 179 -13.04 7.67 10.13
CA GLU A 179 -11.81 7.80 10.90
C GLU A 179 -10.64 7.11 10.21
N ILE A 180 -9.49 7.78 10.17
CA ILE A 180 -8.21 7.22 9.76
C ILE A 180 -7.75 6.25 10.86
N ILE A 181 -7.68 4.96 10.52
CA ILE A 181 -7.26 3.91 11.44
C ILE A 181 -5.83 3.43 11.19
N SER A 182 -5.32 3.64 9.98
CA SER A 182 -3.97 3.25 9.60
C SER A 182 -3.51 4.03 8.36
N ALA A 183 -2.21 4.21 8.22
CA ALA A 183 -1.56 4.73 7.03
C ALA A 183 -0.27 3.95 6.78
N VAL A 184 0.08 3.73 5.52
CA VAL A 184 1.29 3.00 5.11
C VAL A 184 1.92 3.67 3.90
N THR A 185 3.25 3.81 3.92
CA THR A 185 4.09 4.29 2.82
C THR A 185 5.37 3.45 2.75
N ARG A 186 5.64 2.76 1.65
CA ARG A 186 6.78 1.83 1.52
C ARG A 186 6.90 0.90 2.75
N ASN A 187 7.88 1.15 3.63
CA ASN A 187 8.19 0.35 4.83
C ASN A 187 7.75 1.03 6.14
N ILE A 188 7.03 2.14 6.07
CA ILE A 188 6.63 2.96 7.22
C ILE A 188 5.12 2.86 7.36
N ALA A 189 4.66 2.72 8.61
CA ALA A 189 3.25 2.64 8.94
C ALA A 189 2.89 3.57 10.11
N GLY A 190 1.59 3.83 10.27
CA GLY A 190 1.05 4.64 11.36
C GLY A 190 1.13 6.14 11.09
N GLU A 191 1.21 6.94 12.15
CA GLU A 191 1.17 8.40 12.07
C GLU A 191 2.32 8.96 11.23
N LYS A 192 3.51 8.38 11.32
CA LYS A 192 4.66 8.78 10.51
C LYS A 192 4.38 8.67 9.01
N ALA A 193 3.73 7.59 8.57
CA ALA A 193 3.32 7.44 7.18
C ALA A 193 2.26 8.47 6.79
N LEU A 194 1.28 8.72 7.67
CA LEU A 194 0.26 9.75 7.44
C LEU A 194 0.90 11.15 7.29
N PHE A 195 1.84 11.51 8.16
CA PHE A 195 2.51 12.81 8.15
C PHE A 195 3.36 13.01 6.90
N ARG A 196 3.92 11.95 6.30
CA ARG A 196 4.62 12.04 5.02
C ARG A 196 3.69 12.20 3.82
N LEU A 197 2.44 11.76 3.93
CA LEU A 197 1.43 11.93 2.88
C LEU A 197 0.81 13.33 2.90
N ILE A 198 0.55 13.90 4.08
CA ILE A 198 -0.04 15.25 4.25
C ILE A 198 0.57 16.35 3.37
N PRO A 199 1.91 16.50 3.27
CA PRO A 199 2.52 17.63 2.55
C PRO A 199 2.50 17.49 1.03
N LEU A 200 1.98 16.39 0.48
CA LEU A 200 1.98 16.15 -0.96
C LEU A 200 1.05 17.12 -1.69
N LYS A 201 1.64 17.86 -2.65
CA LYS A 201 0.95 18.85 -3.49
C LYS A 201 0.73 18.38 -4.92
N GLU A 202 1.44 17.34 -5.34
CA GLU A 202 1.40 16.79 -6.69
C GLU A 202 1.31 15.27 -6.62
N GLY A 203 0.57 14.68 -7.56
CA GLY A 203 0.33 13.25 -7.61
C GLY A 203 -1.13 12.93 -7.91
N LYS A 204 -1.46 11.65 -7.93
CA LYS A 204 -2.82 11.14 -8.11
C LYS A 204 -3.33 10.55 -6.81
N PHE A 205 -4.63 10.66 -6.59
CA PHE A 205 -5.29 9.96 -5.51
C PHE A 205 -6.51 9.19 -6.01
N ARG A 206 -6.87 8.16 -5.25
CA ARG A 206 -8.04 7.32 -5.50
C ARG A 206 -8.59 6.80 -4.19
N PHE A 207 -9.85 7.10 -3.91
CA PHE A 207 -10.59 6.55 -2.78
C PHE A 207 -11.43 5.36 -3.24
N LEU A 208 -11.17 4.22 -2.62
CA LEU A 208 -11.82 2.95 -2.86
C LEU A 208 -12.80 2.67 -1.72
N PRO A 209 -14.13 2.85 -1.93
CA PRO A 209 -15.10 2.53 -0.92
C PRO A 209 -15.08 1.01 -0.64
N GLY A 210 -15.23 0.63 0.63
CA GLY A 210 -15.25 -0.78 1.00
C GLY A 210 -14.95 -1.05 2.46
N LYS A 211 -15.04 -2.31 2.85
CA LYS A 211 -14.63 -2.76 4.18
C LYS A 211 -13.12 -2.72 4.30
N VAL A 212 -12.65 -2.26 5.45
CA VAL A 212 -11.24 -2.12 5.77
C VAL A 212 -10.85 -3.18 6.79
N GLY A 213 -9.99 -4.12 6.38
CA GLY A 213 -9.58 -5.28 7.18
C GLY A 213 -8.17 -5.18 7.77
N VAL A 214 -7.69 -3.98 8.08
CA VAL A 214 -6.32 -3.76 8.59
C VAL A 214 -6.29 -3.55 10.09
N ARG A 215 -5.15 -3.86 10.72
CA ARG A 215 -4.91 -3.52 12.12
C ARG A 215 -4.83 -2.00 12.29
N ARG A 216 -5.55 -1.45 13.27
CA ARG A 216 -5.42 -0.04 13.65
C ARG A 216 -3.99 0.25 14.13
N THR A 217 -3.34 1.21 13.49
CA THR A 217 -2.01 1.72 13.87
C THR A 217 -2.05 3.20 14.25
N ILE A 218 -3.14 3.89 13.96
CA ILE A 218 -3.37 5.30 14.35
C ILE A 218 -4.51 5.31 15.38
N PHE A 219 -4.19 5.77 16.58
CA PHE A 219 -5.13 5.81 17.71
C PHE A 219 -5.62 7.23 17.99
N THR A 220 -4.84 8.23 17.59
CA THR A 220 -5.21 9.64 17.64
C THR A 220 -6.43 9.90 16.75
N PRO A 221 -7.42 10.70 17.21
CA PRO A 221 -8.54 11.10 16.37
C PRO A 221 -8.08 11.76 15.05
N SER A 222 -8.77 11.48 13.95
CA SER A 222 -8.30 11.85 12.60
C SER A 222 -8.02 13.33 12.45
N GLN A 223 -8.91 14.19 12.95
CA GLN A 223 -8.72 15.65 12.88
C GLN A 223 -7.47 16.10 13.64
N GLN A 224 -7.21 15.51 14.82
CA GLN A 224 -6.03 15.82 15.61
C GLN A 224 -4.75 15.34 14.91
N ALA A 225 -4.76 14.14 14.32
CA ALA A 225 -3.62 13.63 13.57
C ALA A 225 -3.32 14.47 12.32
N ILE A 226 -4.36 14.92 11.61
CA ILE A 226 -4.20 15.82 10.45
C ILE A 226 -3.59 17.16 10.85
N LEU A 227 -4.14 17.81 11.89
CA LEU A 227 -3.62 19.08 12.38
C LEU A 227 -2.18 18.97 12.87
N GLU A 228 -1.84 17.87 13.56
CA GLU A 228 -0.47 17.60 13.99
C GLU A 228 0.48 17.39 12.82
N GLY A 229 0.08 16.65 11.79
CA GLY A 229 0.89 16.48 10.58
C GLY A 229 1.09 17.78 9.80
N MET A 230 0.06 18.65 9.75
CA MET A 230 0.20 19.99 9.16
C MET A 230 1.18 20.86 9.96
N ARG A 231 1.09 20.84 11.30
CA ARG A 231 2.04 21.54 12.18
C ARG A 231 3.47 21.06 11.93
N GLN A 232 3.68 19.75 11.79
CA GLN A 232 4.99 19.18 11.53
C GLN A 232 5.56 19.56 10.16
N ASP A 233 4.75 19.58 9.10
CA ASP A 233 5.17 20.08 7.77
C ASP A 233 5.60 21.55 7.84
N ASP A 234 4.82 22.40 8.50
CA ASP A 234 5.15 23.82 8.66
C ASP A 234 6.46 24.01 9.44
N GLU A 235 6.68 23.25 10.51
CA GLU A 235 7.90 23.33 11.31
C GLU A 235 9.14 22.80 10.55
N LEU A 236 9.00 21.69 9.82
CA LEU A 236 10.06 21.19 8.94
C LEU A 236 10.45 22.23 7.88
N ARG A 237 9.47 22.89 7.26
CA ARG A 237 9.74 23.96 6.28
C ARG A 237 10.44 25.17 6.90
N ARG A 238 10.16 25.49 8.16
CA ARG A 238 10.84 26.58 8.90
C ARG A 238 12.30 26.25 9.21
N LEU A 239 12.64 24.97 9.41
CA LEU A 239 14.03 24.56 9.61
C LEU A 239 14.87 24.82 8.35
N GLY A 240 14.30 24.65 7.15
CA GLY A 240 14.93 25.03 5.88
C GLY A 240 16.38 24.52 5.78
N ASP A 241 17.33 25.42 5.55
CA ASP A 241 18.75 25.12 5.37
C ASP A 241 19.45 24.54 6.63
N THR A 242 18.80 24.57 7.80
CA THR A 242 19.34 23.93 9.01
C THR A 242 19.12 22.43 9.03
N LEU A 243 18.24 21.91 8.18
CA LEU A 243 18.01 20.47 8.04
C LEU A 243 19.29 19.79 7.53
N PRO A 244 19.75 18.71 8.19
CA PRO A 244 20.76 17.85 7.61
C PRO A 244 20.31 17.36 6.22
N HIS A 245 21.23 17.30 5.27
CA HIS A 245 20.93 16.65 3.99
C HIS A 245 20.70 15.16 4.21
N LEU A 246 19.79 14.57 3.44
CA LEU A 246 19.46 13.14 3.50
C LEU A 246 20.70 12.23 3.33
N THR A 247 21.68 12.69 2.55
CA THR A 247 22.95 11.99 2.29
C THR A 247 24.06 12.32 3.28
N ASP A 248 23.83 13.23 4.23
CA ASP A 248 24.83 13.53 5.26
C ASP A 248 25.14 12.25 6.03
N ALA A 249 26.44 12.01 6.25
CA ALA A 249 26.88 10.89 7.05
C ALA A 249 26.40 11.08 8.50
N VAL A 250 26.05 9.96 9.15
CA VAL A 250 25.74 9.95 10.58
C VAL A 250 26.66 8.94 11.25
N ALA A 251 27.49 9.41 12.17
CA ALA A 251 28.32 8.53 12.99
C ALA A 251 28.43 9.06 14.42
N VAL A 252 28.36 8.15 15.39
CA VAL A 252 28.58 8.45 16.81
C VAL A 252 30.06 8.75 17.06
N VAL A 253 30.37 9.90 17.65
CA VAL A 253 31.76 10.38 17.85
C VAL A 253 32.29 10.10 19.26
N GLN A 254 31.42 10.00 20.27
CA GLN A 254 31.79 9.80 21.68
C GLN A 254 31.19 8.52 22.26
N GLU A 255 31.79 7.96 23.31
CA GLU A 255 31.18 6.89 24.12
C GLU A 255 29.89 7.43 24.77
N ALA A 256 28.77 7.32 24.06
CA ALA A 256 27.46 7.87 24.40
C ALA A 256 26.78 7.17 25.60
N ARG A 257 27.54 6.51 26.48
CA ARG A 257 27.04 5.79 27.65
C ARG A 257 26.29 6.70 28.63
N GLU A 258 26.67 7.97 28.75
CA GLU A 258 25.98 8.94 29.61
C GLU A 258 24.74 9.58 28.95
N ILE A 259 24.70 9.67 27.62
CA ILE A 259 23.60 10.29 26.86
C ILE A 259 22.48 9.28 26.58
N ALA A 260 22.83 7.99 26.41
CA ALA A 260 21.90 6.89 26.22
C ALA A 260 21.01 6.60 27.46
N ALA A 261 21.28 7.24 28.60
CA ALA A 261 20.39 7.23 29.76
C ALA A 261 19.06 7.98 29.51
N ALA A 262 19.00 8.83 28.48
CA ALA A 262 17.76 9.46 28.04
C ALA A 262 16.92 8.48 27.22
N GLY A 263 15.88 7.89 27.83
CA GLY A 263 14.87 7.12 27.08
C GLY A 263 14.16 7.98 26.02
N GLY A 264 13.53 7.34 25.03
CA GLY A 264 12.79 8.02 23.96
C GLY A 264 13.63 8.24 22.70
N VAL A 265 13.34 9.33 21.97
CA VAL A 265 13.88 9.58 20.62
C VAL A 265 15.40 9.64 20.55
N ILE A 266 16.06 10.21 21.57
CA ILE A 266 17.53 10.33 21.60
C ILE A 266 18.19 8.96 21.62
N ARG A 267 17.74 8.06 22.50
CA ARG A 267 18.27 6.70 22.58
C ARG A 267 18.06 5.94 21.27
N GLU A 268 16.90 6.07 20.65
CA GLU A 268 16.61 5.40 19.39
C GLU A 268 17.53 5.90 18.26
N ILE A 269 17.72 7.21 18.15
CA ILE A 269 18.59 7.80 17.13
C ILE A 269 20.04 7.40 17.34
N LEU A 270 20.53 7.36 18.59
CA LEU A 270 21.89 6.89 18.88
C LEU A 270 22.08 5.42 18.47
N LEU A 271 21.11 4.56 18.75
CA LEU A 271 21.14 3.16 18.31
C LEU A 271 21.11 3.05 16.79
N LEU A 272 20.25 3.82 16.12
CA LEU A 272 20.19 3.83 14.66
C LEU A 272 21.49 4.35 14.04
N ALA A 273 22.11 5.37 14.61
CA ALA A 273 23.38 5.94 14.16
C ALA A 273 24.58 4.97 14.28
N GLU A 274 24.46 3.86 15.01
CA GLU A 274 25.47 2.79 15.02
C GLU A 274 25.39 1.89 13.77
N PHE A 275 24.21 1.80 13.15
CA PHE A 275 23.95 0.88 12.03
C PHE A 275 23.61 1.57 10.71
N CYS A 276 23.09 2.79 10.77
CA CYS A 276 22.73 3.62 9.63
C CYS A 276 23.89 4.57 9.30
N GLY A 277 24.30 4.62 8.04
CA GLY A 277 25.38 5.47 7.57
C GLY A 277 24.93 6.87 7.17
N THR A 278 23.64 7.10 6.98
CA THR A 278 23.09 8.38 6.48
C THR A 278 21.89 8.89 7.28
N VAL A 279 21.63 10.19 7.19
CA VAL A 279 20.44 10.82 7.77
C VAL A 279 19.15 10.18 7.25
N GLU A 280 19.07 9.89 5.95
CA GLU A 280 17.92 9.23 5.34
C GLU A 280 17.61 7.88 6.00
N GLU A 281 18.64 7.06 6.23
CA GLU A 281 18.48 5.75 6.86
C GLU A 281 17.98 5.89 8.31
N VAL A 282 18.55 6.81 9.09
CA VAL A 282 18.09 7.07 10.47
C VAL A 282 16.64 7.55 10.47
N VAL A 283 16.31 8.51 9.63
CA VAL A 283 14.96 9.07 9.52
C VAL A 283 13.97 8.01 9.06
N ASN A 284 14.30 7.13 8.12
CA ASN A 284 13.39 6.09 7.64
C ASN A 284 13.21 4.92 8.63
N ASN A 285 14.23 4.57 9.40
CA ASN A 285 14.17 3.44 10.34
C ASN A 285 13.69 3.82 11.74
N SER A 286 13.58 5.11 12.06
CA SER A 286 13.01 5.54 13.33
C SER A 286 11.49 5.35 13.40
N GLY A 287 10.98 4.93 14.56
CA GLY A 287 9.56 4.90 14.89
C GLY A 287 8.95 6.27 15.20
N PHE A 288 9.78 7.31 15.40
CA PHE A 288 9.32 8.67 15.68
C PHE A 288 9.01 9.46 14.40
N PRO A 289 8.10 10.45 14.46
CA PRO A 289 7.84 11.36 13.35
C PRO A 289 9.10 12.09 12.86
N ASP A 290 9.17 12.38 11.55
CA ASP A 290 10.39 12.92 10.92
C ASP A 290 10.88 14.21 11.59
N LEU A 291 10.00 15.14 11.94
CA LEU A 291 10.37 16.38 12.65
C LEU A 291 11.13 16.09 13.94
N VAL A 292 10.58 15.21 14.78
CA VAL A 292 11.18 14.85 16.08
C VAL A 292 12.56 14.23 15.88
N VAL A 293 12.72 13.44 14.82
CA VAL A 293 14.00 12.84 14.45
C VAL A 293 15.00 13.91 14.02
N TYR A 294 14.59 14.83 13.14
CA TYR A 294 15.45 15.92 12.68
C TYR A 294 15.88 16.86 13.81
N GLU A 295 14.97 17.25 14.70
CA GLU A 295 15.28 18.08 15.87
C GLU A 295 16.32 17.40 16.77
N ALA A 296 16.17 16.10 17.00
CA ALA A 296 17.10 15.34 17.80
C ALA A 296 18.46 15.15 17.10
N LEU A 297 18.49 14.91 15.79
CA LEU A 297 19.74 14.88 15.01
C LEU A 297 20.48 16.23 15.08
N ILE A 298 19.78 17.34 14.89
CA ILE A 298 20.35 18.70 15.00
C ILE A 298 20.89 18.94 16.41
N ALA A 299 20.12 18.58 17.45
CA ALA A 299 20.53 18.75 18.84
C ALA A 299 21.78 17.92 19.19
N LEU A 300 21.86 16.68 18.71
CA LEU A 300 23.01 15.79 18.93
C LEU A 300 24.25 16.24 18.17
N ARG A 301 24.11 16.72 16.94
CA ARG A 301 25.19 17.28 16.14
C ARG A 301 25.75 18.58 16.76
N ASN A 302 24.88 19.46 17.24
CA ASN A 302 25.28 20.70 17.94
C ASN A 302 26.01 20.43 19.25
N ARG A 303 25.76 19.28 19.89
CA ARG A 303 26.48 18.81 21.09
C ARG A 303 27.77 18.04 20.76
N GLY A 304 28.10 17.82 19.48
CA GLY A 304 29.27 17.06 19.04
C GLY A 304 29.17 15.55 19.28
N VAL A 305 27.96 15.02 19.48
CA VAL A 305 27.71 13.59 19.73
C VAL A 305 27.67 12.80 18.42
N LEU A 306 27.08 13.41 17.40
CA LEU A 306 27.06 12.91 16.02
C LEU A 306 27.94 13.81 15.14
N ARG A 307 28.61 13.19 14.17
CA ARG A 307 29.23 13.86 13.02
C ARG A 307 28.60 13.37 11.73
#